data_AF-A0A935XX58-F1
#
_entry.id   AF-A0A935XX58-F1
#
_cell.length_a   1.000
_cell.length_b   1.000
_cell.length_c   1.000
_cell.angle_alpha   90.00
_cell.angle_beta   90.00
_cell.angle_gamma   90.00
#
_symmetry.space_group_name_H-M   'P 1'
#
loop_
_entity.id
_entity.type
_entity.pdbx_description
1 polymer ?
#
loop_
_entity_poly.entity_id
_entity_poly.type
_entity_poly.pdbx_seq_one_letter_code
_entity_poly.pdbx_strand_id
1 'polypeptide(L)'
;MWCLDLIGCALAGTITDRARIALEMIEEFGGNGEAVLIGAGRTSCPQAAFGNSELMNALDYDIIGPISGHIAPYVIPPSLAIAQRAHSSGKDLILALALANEVGGRSMSAFAQHKIVKDEPPYYEEHPRFTYASSIFGGWPAPHACCGWTSRSSAMPLASPAPVRRCSRS
;
A
#
# COMPACT_ATOMS: atom_id res chain seq x y z
N MET A 1 -5.77 14.40 -4.56
CA MET A 1 -7.02 14.26 -3.79
C MET A 1 -6.99 13.01 -2.92
N TRP A 2 -6.64 11.83 -3.44
CA TRP A 2 -6.70 10.54 -2.71
C TRP A 2 -5.75 10.42 -1.51
N CYS A 3 -4.56 11.03 -1.56
CA CYS A 3 -3.61 10.96 -0.44
C CYS A 3 -4.14 11.64 0.84
N LEU A 4 -4.79 12.80 0.70
CA LEU A 4 -5.31 13.55 1.85
C LEU A 4 -6.50 12.83 2.48
N ASP A 5 -7.37 12.27 1.64
CA ASP A 5 -8.51 11.45 2.07
C ASP A 5 -8.06 10.25 2.91
N LEU A 6 -7.09 9.48 2.42
CA LEU A 6 -6.55 8.35 3.16
C LEU A 6 -5.80 8.73 4.43
N ILE A 7 -5.07 9.86 4.45
CA ILE A 7 -4.46 10.34 5.69
C ILE A 7 -5.53 10.69 6.72
N GLY A 8 -6.65 11.30 6.29
CA GLY A 8 -7.82 11.52 7.13
C GLY A 8 -8.40 10.22 7.68
N CYS A 9 -8.57 9.21 6.82
CA CYS A 9 -9.03 7.88 7.23
C CYS A 9 -8.08 7.20 8.21
N ALA A 10 -6.75 7.32 8.00
CA ALA A 10 -5.75 6.78 8.90
C ALA A 10 -5.82 7.42 10.30
N LEU A 11 -5.96 8.75 10.35
CA LEU A 11 -6.07 9.51 11.61
C LEU A 11 -7.38 9.18 12.33
N ALA A 12 -8.49 9.05 11.61
CA ALA A 12 -9.75 8.61 12.19
C ALA A 12 -9.67 7.14 12.63
N GLY A 13 -8.95 6.31 11.88
CA GLY A 13 -8.76 4.89 12.14
C GLY A 13 -7.99 4.59 13.43
N THR A 14 -7.14 5.51 13.92
CA THR A 14 -6.35 5.27 15.15
C THR A 14 -7.19 5.02 16.40
N ILE A 15 -8.47 5.41 16.41
CA ILE A 15 -9.37 5.18 17.56
C ILE A 15 -9.99 3.78 17.57
N THR A 16 -9.78 2.98 16.53
CA THR A 16 -10.37 1.64 16.41
C THR A 16 -9.55 0.59 17.17
N ASP A 17 -10.21 -0.45 17.67
CA ASP A 17 -9.51 -1.58 18.30
C ASP A 17 -8.57 -2.30 17.32
N ARG A 18 -8.94 -2.33 16.03
CA ARG A 18 -8.11 -2.87 14.95
C ARG A 18 -6.78 -2.14 14.87
N ALA A 19 -6.82 -0.81 14.86
CA ALA A 19 -5.64 0.04 14.85
C ALA A 19 -4.77 -0.20 16.08
N ARG A 20 -5.38 -0.25 17.27
CA ARG A 20 -4.66 -0.49 18.53
C ARG A 20 -3.88 -1.81 18.48
N ILE A 21 -4.51 -2.92 18.08
CA ILE A 21 -3.86 -4.23 17.97
C ILE A 21 -2.70 -4.20 16.95
N ALA A 22 -2.91 -3.55 15.79
CA ALA A 22 -1.88 -3.44 14.77
C ALA A 22 -0.68 -2.61 15.26
N LEU A 23 -0.91 -1.52 15.98
CA LEU A 23 0.14 -0.66 16.55
C LEU A 23 0.92 -1.40 17.65
N GLU A 24 0.24 -2.08 18.57
CA GLU A 24 0.86 -2.90 19.62
C GLU A 24 1.77 -3.98 19.02
N MET A 25 1.29 -4.68 17.98
CA MET A 25 2.08 -5.69 17.27
C MET A 25 3.33 -5.10 16.62
N ILE A 26 3.22 -3.93 15.98
CA ILE A 26 4.37 -3.28 15.33
C ILE A 26 5.37 -2.78 16.37
N GLU A 27 4.90 -2.26 17.49
CA GLU A 27 5.74 -1.82 18.60
C GLU A 27 6.55 -2.99 19.18
N GLU A 28 5.92 -4.16 19.35
CA GLU A 28 6.59 -5.38 19.84
C GLU A 28 7.71 -5.85 18.89
N PHE A 29 7.51 -5.71 17.57
CA PHE A 29 8.55 -6.06 16.60
C PHE A 29 9.70 -5.05 16.52
N GLY A 30 9.51 -3.82 17.01
CA GLY A 30 10.48 -2.73 16.93
C GLY A 30 10.87 -2.35 15.50
N GLY A 31 11.80 -1.40 15.33
CA GLY A 31 12.20 -0.94 14.00
C GLY A 31 13.43 -0.04 13.97
N ASN A 32 13.90 0.25 12.76
CA ASN A 32 15.10 1.05 12.50
C ASN A 32 14.80 2.52 12.12
N GLY A 33 13.55 2.97 12.28
CA GLY A 33 13.16 4.37 12.08
C GLY A 33 13.16 4.87 10.63
N GLU A 34 13.14 3.98 9.64
CA GLU A 34 13.17 4.33 8.21
C GLU A 34 11.95 5.11 7.72
N ALA A 35 10.76 4.82 8.27
CA ALA A 35 9.49 5.40 7.81
C ALA A 35 8.57 5.74 9.00
N VAL A 36 7.58 6.60 8.76
CA VAL A 36 6.62 7.07 9.75
C VAL A 36 5.38 6.16 9.76
N LEU A 37 5.02 5.70 10.94
CA LEU A 37 3.76 5.06 11.27
C LEU A 37 2.84 6.09 11.91
N ILE A 38 1.68 6.34 11.29
CA ILE A 38 0.69 7.30 11.77
C ILE A 38 0.20 6.85 13.15
N GLY A 39 0.27 7.74 14.14
CA GLY A 39 -0.17 7.46 15.51
C GLY A 39 0.86 6.82 16.45
N ALA A 40 2.01 6.33 15.96
CA ALA A 40 3.00 5.62 16.80
C ALA A 40 4.48 5.99 16.57
N GLY A 41 4.79 6.90 15.63
CA GLY A 41 6.15 7.42 15.45
C GLY A 41 6.88 6.83 14.25
N ARG A 42 8.16 6.48 14.38
CA ARG A 42 8.98 5.95 13.27
C ARG A 42 9.32 4.49 13.49
N THR A 43 9.22 3.70 12.44
CA THR A 43 9.55 2.27 12.45
C THR A 43 10.19 1.83 11.13
N SER A 44 10.39 0.53 10.92
CA SER A 44 10.92 -0.03 9.67
C SER A 44 9.98 0.22 8.48
N CYS A 45 10.54 0.36 7.28
CA CYS A 45 9.75 0.57 6.06
C CYS A 45 8.59 -0.42 5.85
N PRO A 46 8.76 -1.76 5.98
CA PRO A 46 7.66 -2.70 5.76
C PRO A 46 6.59 -2.62 6.84
N GLN A 47 6.95 -2.38 8.09
CA GLN A 47 5.98 -2.24 9.18
C GLN A 47 5.20 -0.93 9.09
N ALA A 48 5.87 0.17 8.73
CA ALA A 48 5.19 1.44 8.48
C ALA A 48 4.19 1.31 7.32
N ALA A 49 4.56 0.60 6.25
CA ALA A 49 3.65 0.31 5.15
C ALA A 49 2.44 -0.51 5.60
N PHE A 50 2.66 -1.59 6.35
CA PHE A 50 1.59 -2.45 6.87
C PHE A 50 0.66 -1.69 7.81
N GLY A 51 1.20 -1.07 8.86
CA GLY A 51 0.40 -0.38 9.87
C GLY A 51 -0.40 0.78 9.29
N ASN A 52 0.20 1.59 8.43
CA ASN A 52 -0.52 2.67 7.76
C ASN A 52 -1.62 2.13 6.82
N SER A 53 -1.44 0.96 6.20
CA SER A 53 -2.50 0.34 5.37
C SER A 53 -3.69 -0.11 6.21
N GLU A 54 -3.43 -0.75 7.35
CA GLU A 54 -4.48 -1.16 8.29
C GLU A 54 -5.23 0.05 8.86
N LEU A 55 -4.51 1.14 9.19
CA LEU A 55 -5.12 2.38 9.66
C LEU A 55 -6.03 3.01 8.60
N MET A 56 -5.57 3.08 7.35
CA MET A 56 -6.34 3.67 6.25
C MET A 56 -7.62 2.89 5.94
N ASN A 57 -7.59 1.57 6.10
CA ASN A 57 -8.73 0.68 5.89
C ASN A 57 -9.51 0.37 7.18
N ALA A 58 -9.21 1.02 8.30
CA ALA A 58 -9.78 0.64 9.59
C ALA A 58 -11.30 0.92 9.68
N LEU A 59 -11.77 1.97 9.00
CA LEU A 59 -13.15 2.44 9.05
C LEU A 59 -13.97 2.10 7.81
N ASP A 60 -13.38 1.43 6.81
CA ASP A 60 -14.00 1.17 5.51
C ASP A 60 -14.52 2.45 4.81
N TYR A 61 -13.86 3.57 5.10
CA TYR A 61 -14.20 4.92 4.61
C TYR A 61 -13.26 5.39 3.50
N ASP A 62 -12.34 4.53 3.06
CA ASP A 62 -11.36 4.84 2.03
C ASP A 62 -11.99 4.90 0.64
N ILE A 63 -11.32 5.60 -0.27
CA ILE A 63 -11.80 5.74 -1.63
C ILE A 63 -11.89 4.40 -2.38
N ILE A 64 -13.12 4.07 -2.78
CA ILE A 64 -13.41 2.93 -3.62
C ILE A 64 -13.17 3.32 -5.09
N GLY A 65 -12.31 2.57 -5.77
CA GLY A 65 -12.05 2.78 -7.20
C GLY A 65 -13.24 2.38 -8.09
N PRO A 66 -13.21 2.68 -9.39
CA PRO A 66 -14.31 2.40 -10.33
C PRO A 66 -14.70 0.92 -10.48
N ILE A 67 -13.93 0.00 -9.89
CA ILE A 67 -14.14 -1.47 -9.94
C ILE A 67 -14.41 -2.01 -8.52
N SER A 68 -15.21 -1.29 -7.73
CA SER A 68 -15.61 -1.63 -6.35
C SER A 68 -14.50 -2.33 -5.54
N GLY A 69 -13.31 -1.74 -5.53
CA GLY A 69 -12.12 -2.31 -4.93
C GLY A 69 -11.33 -1.28 -4.14
N HIS A 70 -10.96 -1.65 -2.92
CA HIS A 70 -10.05 -0.92 -2.05
C HIS A 70 -8.63 -1.07 -2.58
N ILE A 71 -8.20 -0.15 -3.43
CA ILE A 71 -6.85 -0.16 -4.04
C ILE A 71 -5.96 0.85 -3.34
N ALA A 72 -6.49 2.05 -3.12
CA ALA A 72 -5.77 3.18 -2.55
C ALA A 72 -5.11 2.87 -1.18
N PRO A 73 -5.78 2.24 -0.18
CA PRO A 73 -5.19 2.00 1.14
C PRO A 73 -4.03 0.99 1.11
N TYR A 74 -3.89 0.18 0.07
CA TYR A 74 -2.81 -0.81 -0.05
C TYR A 74 -1.67 -0.35 -0.94
N VAL A 75 -1.88 0.69 -1.73
CA VAL A 75 -0.88 1.21 -2.67
C VAL A 75 -0.18 2.46 -2.13
N ILE A 76 -0.93 3.33 -1.45
CA ILE A 76 -0.41 4.60 -0.94
C ILE A 76 0.58 4.41 0.22
N PRO A 77 0.30 3.58 1.24
CA PRO A 77 1.23 3.43 2.36
C PRO A 77 2.58 2.81 2.03
N PRO A 78 2.67 1.74 1.20
CA PRO A 78 3.96 1.23 0.77
C PRO A 78 4.76 2.26 -0.03
N SER A 79 4.07 3.01 -0.90
CA SER A 79 4.71 4.07 -1.69
C SER A 79 5.27 5.17 -0.81
N LEU A 80 4.51 5.59 0.20
CA LEU A 80 4.91 6.62 1.15
C LEU A 80 6.09 6.14 2.03
N ALA A 81 6.02 4.92 2.55
CA ALA A 81 7.09 4.35 3.37
C ALA A 81 8.41 4.21 2.58
N ILE A 82 8.33 3.77 1.33
CA ILE A 82 9.51 3.65 0.46
C ILE A 82 10.06 5.03 0.09
N ALA A 83 9.20 6.00 -0.22
CA ALA A 83 9.62 7.38 -0.50
C ALA A 83 10.31 8.03 0.71
N GLN A 84 9.81 7.77 1.93
CA GLN A 84 10.44 8.23 3.16
C GLN A 84 11.81 7.59 3.37
N ARG A 85 11.93 6.27 3.20
CA ARG A 85 13.22 5.56 3.29
C ARG A 85 14.22 6.05 2.25
N ALA A 86 13.76 6.35 1.04
CA ALA A 86 14.61 6.81 -0.07
C ALA A 86 14.87 8.32 -0.06
N HIS A 87 14.26 9.08 0.86
CA HIS A 87 14.29 10.55 0.87
C HIS A 87 13.89 11.17 -0.48
N SER A 88 12.89 10.58 -1.14
CA SER A 88 12.45 10.98 -2.48
C SER A 88 11.72 12.32 -2.46
N SER A 89 11.72 13.02 -3.59
CA SER A 89 10.98 14.28 -3.72
C SER A 89 9.47 14.04 -3.81
N GLY A 90 8.67 15.05 -3.45
CA GLY A 90 7.22 14.96 -3.58
C GLY A 90 6.74 14.73 -5.02
N LYS A 91 7.51 15.17 -6.03
CA LYS A 91 7.21 14.91 -7.45
C LYS A 91 7.35 13.43 -7.78
N ASP A 92 8.41 12.79 -7.29
CA ASP A 92 8.65 11.35 -7.51
C ASP A 92 7.59 10.51 -6.80
N LEU A 93 7.17 10.93 -5.61
CA LEU A 93 6.07 10.29 -4.88
C LEU A 93 4.75 10.38 -5.67
N ILE A 94 4.40 11.55 -6.21
CA ILE A 94 3.18 11.71 -7.00
C ILE A 94 3.22 10.83 -8.25
N LEU A 95 4.36 10.77 -8.94
CA LEU A 95 4.55 9.89 -10.09
C LEU A 95 4.42 8.41 -9.71
N ALA A 96 5.07 8.00 -8.63
CA ALA A 96 4.99 6.64 -8.10
C ALA A 96 3.53 6.25 -7.82
N LEU A 97 2.77 7.13 -7.16
CA LEU A 97 1.37 6.90 -6.83
C LEU A 97 0.47 6.80 -8.06
N ALA A 98 0.69 7.65 -9.07
CA ALA A 98 -0.07 7.58 -10.31
C ALA A 98 0.15 6.23 -11.03
N LEU A 99 1.40 5.79 -11.14
CA LEU A 99 1.75 4.49 -11.74
C LEU A 99 1.20 3.31 -10.94
N ALA A 100 1.31 3.40 -9.62
CA ALA A 100 0.89 2.35 -8.71
C ALA A 100 -0.64 2.15 -8.73
N ASN A 101 -1.41 3.23 -8.83
CA ASN A 101 -2.86 3.16 -9.01
C ASN A 101 -3.27 2.64 -10.39
N GLU A 102 -2.58 3.05 -11.46
CA GLU A 102 -2.84 2.53 -12.81
C GLU A 102 -2.61 1.01 -12.87
N VAL A 103 -1.49 0.54 -12.33
CA VAL A 103 -1.18 -0.90 -12.27
C VAL A 103 -2.20 -1.63 -11.39
N GLY A 104 -2.49 -1.11 -10.19
CA GLY A 104 -3.48 -1.70 -9.29
C GLY A 104 -4.87 -1.77 -9.92
N GLY A 105 -5.30 -0.72 -10.62
CA GLY A 105 -6.56 -0.67 -11.35
C GLY A 105 -6.62 -1.72 -12.47
N ARG A 106 -5.57 -1.83 -13.29
CA ARG A 106 -5.51 -2.84 -14.37
C ARG A 106 -5.46 -4.27 -13.84
N SER A 107 -4.70 -4.51 -12.78
CA SER A 107 -4.70 -5.80 -12.08
C SER A 107 -6.10 -6.11 -11.55
N MET A 108 -6.77 -5.16 -10.91
CA MET A 108 -8.13 -5.33 -10.42
C MET A 108 -9.11 -5.61 -11.56
N SER A 109 -9.06 -4.88 -12.68
CA SER A 109 -9.89 -5.16 -13.86
C SER A 109 -9.74 -6.59 -14.37
N ALA A 110 -8.50 -7.11 -14.36
CA ALA A 110 -8.22 -8.48 -14.79
C ALA A 110 -8.86 -9.50 -13.82
N PHE A 111 -8.86 -9.23 -12.51
CA PHE A 111 -9.46 -10.11 -11.51
C PHE A 111 -10.98 -9.93 -11.33
N ALA A 112 -11.52 -8.76 -11.69
CA ALA A 112 -12.93 -8.43 -11.54
C ALA A 112 -13.85 -9.28 -12.43
N GLN A 113 -13.30 -9.95 -13.45
CA GLN A 113 -14.04 -10.90 -14.30
C GLN A 113 -14.49 -12.18 -13.56
N HIS A 114 -14.19 -12.32 -12.27
CA HIS A 114 -14.53 -13.49 -11.47
C HIS A 114 -15.63 -13.27 -10.41
N LYS A 115 -16.21 -12.06 -10.30
CA LYS A 115 -17.37 -11.80 -9.43
C LYS A 115 -18.66 -12.00 -10.24
N ILE A 116 -19.49 -12.98 -9.87
CA ILE A 116 -20.84 -13.13 -10.42
C ILE A 116 -21.80 -12.40 -9.47
N VAL A 117 -22.36 -11.29 -9.96
CA VAL A 117 -23.46 -10.60 -9.26
C VAL A 117 -24.70 -11.48 -9.39
N LYS A 118 -25.32 -11.82 -8.26
CA LYS A 118 -26.56 -12.59 -8.22
C LYS A 118 -27.73 -11.65 -7.91
N ASP A 119 -28.85 -11.87 -8.59
CA ASP A 119 -30.09 -11.14 -8.33
C ASP A 119 -30.75 -11.58 -7.01
N GLU A 120 -30.40 -12.77 -6.51
CA GLU A 120 -30.92 -13.36 -5.27
C GLU A 120 -29.83 -13.48 -4.19
N PRO A 121 -30.16 -13.35 -2.89
CA PRO A 121 -29.20 -13.46 -1.80
C PRO A 121 -28.51 -14.86 -1.75
N PRO A 122 -27.19 -14.93 -1.47
CA PRO A 122 -26.27 -13.80 -1.32
C PRO A 122 -26.00 -13.14 -2.68
N TYR A 123 -26.09 -11.80 -2.72
CA TYR A 123 -25.98 -10.96 -3.93
C TYR A 123 -24.63 -11.09 -4.68
N TYR A 124 -23.69 -11.87 -4.14
CA TYR A 124 -22.42 -12.20 -4.73
C TYR A 124 -22.02 -13.63 -4.34
N GLU A 125 -21.42 -14.36 -5.29
CA GLU A 125 -20.74 -15.62 -5.00
C GLU A 125 -19.26 -15.46 -5.36
N GLU A 126 -18.40 -15.60 -4.35
CA GLU A 126 -16.95 -15.60 -4.53
C GLU A 126 -16.50 -17.01 -4.90
N HIS A 127 -15.77 -17.17 -6.00
CA HIS A 127 -15.06 -18.43 -6.22
C HIS A 127 -14.08 -18.68 -5.05
N PRO A 128 -13.93 -19.91 -4.54
CA PRO A 128 -13.31 -20.22 -3.24
C PRO A 128 -11.80 -19.96 -3.14
N ARG A 129 -11.18 -19.20 -4.06
CA ARG A 129 -9.72 -19.08 -4.19
C ARG A 129 -9.16 -17.69 -4.56
N PHE A 130 -9.74 -16.58 -4.12
CA PHE A 130 -9.01 -15.29 -4.17
C PHE A 130 -9.28 -14.38 -2.96
N THR A 131 -8.26 -14.23 -2.11
CA THR A 131 -8.11 -13.19 -1.08
C THR A 131 -7.85 -11.82 -1.73
N TYR A 132 -8.02 -10.72 -0.98
CA TYR A 132 -7.63 -9.32 -1.24
C TYR A 132 -6.19 -9.05 -1.79
N ALA A 133 -5.48 -10.09 -2.25
CA ALA A 133 -4.12 -10.05 -2.77
C ALA A 133 -3.95 -9.26 -4.09
N SER A 134 -5.04 -8.93 -4.80
CA SER A 134 -4.98 -8.13 -6.03
C SER A 134 -4.38 -6.73 -5.78
N SER A 135 -4.63 -6.14 -4.61
CA SER A 135 -4.13 -4.82 -4.22
C SER A 135 -2.62 -4.79 -3.97
N ILE A 136 -2.00 -5.95 -3.68
CA ILE A 136 -0.55 -6.07 -3.43
C ILE A 136 0.24 -5.77 -4.71
N PHE A 137 -0.28 -6.14 -5.88
CA PHE A 137 0.38 -5.90 -7.17
C PHE A 137 0.47 -4.41 -7.53
N GLY A 138 -0.44 -3.58 -7.00
CA GLY A 138 -0.40 -2.13 -7.17
C GLY A 138 0.76 -1.47 -6.44
N GLY A 139 1.29 -2.06 -5.36
CA GLY A 139 2.43 -1.48 -4.59
C GLY A 139 3.80 -1.64 -5.27
N TRP A 140 3.91 -2.50 -6.28
CA TRP A 140 5.16 -2.84 -6.97
C TRP A 140 5.87 -1.70 -7.74
N PRO A 141 5.17 -0.75 -8.39
CA PRO A 141 5.83 0.32 -9.15
C PRO A 141 6.49 1.38 -8.27
N ALA A 142 6.07 1.51 -7.00
CA ALA A 142 6.55 2.56 -6.12
C ALA A 142 8.06 2.52 -5.83
N PRO A 143 8.69 1.37 -5.53
CA PRO A 143 10.15 1.30 -5.45
C PRO A 143 10.85 1.62 -6.78
N HIS A 144 10.21 1.40 -7.94
CA HIS A 144 10.82 1.71 -9.24
C HIS A 144 10.94 3.21 -9.49
N ALA A 145 9.89 3.96 -9.19
CA ALA A 145 9.88 5.40 -9.33
C ALA A 145 10.73 6.11 -8.25
N CYS A 146 10.68 5.64 -6.99
CA CYS A 146 11.39 6.29 -5.88
C CYS A 146 12.88 5.94 -5.81
N CYS A 147 13.29 4.73 -6.23
CA CYS A 147 14.68 4.27 -6.14
C CYS A 147 15.37 4.11 -7.50
N GLY A 148 14.73 4.46 -8.63
CA GLY A 148 15.34 4.44 -9.96
C GLY A 148 15.61 3.04 -10.52
N TRP A 149 14.76 2.05 -10.23
CA TRP A 149 14.98 0.67 -10.67
C TRP A 149 14.64 0.52 -12.17
N THR A 150 15.65 0.20 -12.99
CA THR A 150 15.50 -0.01 -14.44
C THR A 150 14.77 -1.32 -14.78
N SER A 151 14.21 -1.43 -15.98
CA SER A 151 13.41 -2.56 -16.48
C SER A 151 14.03 -3.95 -16.34
N ARG A 152 15.33 -4.07 -16.05
CA ARG A 152 16.03 -5.34 -15.86
C ARG A 152 15.93 -5.92 -14.44
N SER A 153 15.58 -5.10 -13.44
CA SER A 153 15.27 -5.53 -12.07
C SER A 153 13.77 -5.73 -11.82
N SER A 154 12.96 -5.71 -12.89
CA SER A 154 11.50 -5.77 -12.86
C SER A 154 10.92 -7.17 -12.68
N ALA A 155 11.74 -8.21 -12.84
CA ALA A 155 11.37 -9.59 -12.55
C ALA A 155 11.55 -9.84 -11.05
N MET A 156 10.44 -9.94 -10.31
CA MET A 156 10.26 -10.60 -9.00
C MET A 156 11.48 -10.61 -8.05
N PRO A 157 11.44 -9.94 -6.87
CA PRO A 157 12.45 -10.14 -5.84
C PRO A 157 12.08 -11.39 -5.04
N LEU A 158 12.05 -12.55 -5.69
CA LEU A 158 11.96 -13.84 -5.01
C LEU A 158 13.35 -14.36 -4.57
N ALA A 159 14.43 -13.65 -4.90
CA ALA A 159 15.77 -14.05 -4.51
C ALA A 159 16.66 -12.84 -4.22
N SER A 160 17.05 -12.72 -2.95
CA SER A 160 18.18 -11.96 -2.40
C SER A 160 18.02 -10.43 -2.19
N PRO A 161 18.43 -9.91 -1.01
CA PRO A 161 18.47 -8.47 -0.74
C PRO A 161 19.66 -7.85 -1.48
N ALA A 162 19.43 -7.26 -2.64
CA ALA A 162 20.45 -6.46 -3.31
C ALA A 162 20.70 -5.14 -2.53
N PRO A 163 21.97 -4.71 -2.38
CA PRO A 163 22.32 -3.56 -1.56
C PRO A 163 21.80 -2.26 -2.18
N VAL A 164 21.12 -1.45 -1.37
CA VAL A 164 20.68 -0.09 -1.69
C VAL A 164 21.93 0.74 -2.04
N ARG A 165 22.10 1.09 -3.33
CA ARG A 165 23.10 2.09 -3.72
C ARG A 165 22.68 3.43 -3.12
N ARG A 166 23.42 3.90 -2.12
CA ARG A 166 23.34 5.27 -1.60
C ARG A 166 23.43 6.24 -2.79
N CYS A 167 22.41 7.07 -2.95
CA CYS A 167 22.46 8.20 -3.87
C CYS A 167 23.42 9.23 -3.25
N SER A 168 24.72 9.16 -3.58
CA SER A 168 25.66 10.24 -3.30
C SER A 168 25.40 11.35 -4.31
N ARG A 169 24.75 12.44 -3.88
CA ARG A 169 24.77 13.70 -4.62
C ARG A 169 25.80 14.62 -3.96
N SER A 170 26.89 14.86 -4.70
CA SER A 170 27.78 16.02 -4.59
C SER A 170 27.05 17.30 -5.00
#